data_AF-A0A3C0S1L8-F1
#
_entry.id   AF-A0A3C0S1L8-F1
#
_cell.length_a   1.000
_cell.length_b   1.000
_cell.length_c   1.000
_cell.angle_alpha   90.00
_cell.angle_beta   90.00
_cell.angle_gamma   90.00
#
_symmetry.space_group_name_H-M   'P 1'
#
loop_
_entity.id
_entity.type
_entity.pdbx_description
1 polymer ?
#
loop_
_entity_poly.entity_id
_entity_poly.type
_entity_poly.pdbx_seq_one_letter_code
_entity_poly.pdbx_strand_id
1 'polypeptide(L)'
;MIPLKVINQELPAGIEDTGYEFFWSNRDQVLKCTHAGRVWIWGDFPQEAIDIVCEDMAAHPEVILDIRDWNVTDKEEMIALYIFCRFGKYDTEPDINANGTIGYAEYFDCGKRGTCKYEGRICTTLKVENGELTKRELETLKLVAKGKLNKEIADI
;
A
#
# COMPACT_ATOMS: atom_id res chain seq x y z
N MET A 1 3.31 -39.69 15.99
CA MET A 1 3.25 -38.25 15.66
C MET A 1 1.81 -37.94 15.32
N ILE A 2 1.16 -37.01 16.01
CA ILE A 2 -0.23 -36.64 15.71
C ILE A 2 -0.18 -35.68 14.50
N PRO A 3 -0.92 -35.94 13.41
CA PRO A 3 -0.96 -35.00 12.29
C PRO A 3 -1.71 -33.74 12.72
N LEU A 4 -0.98 -32.64 12.85
CA LEU A 4 -1.58 -31.32 13.02
C LEU A 4 -1.98 -30.80 11.64
N LYS A 5 -3.24 -30.38 11.49
CA LYS A 5 -3.75 -29.75 10.27
C LYS A 5 -4.22 -28.34 10.61
N VAL A 6 -3.59 -27.36 9.99
CA VAL A 6 -4.02 -25.97 10.06
C VAL A 6 -5.17 -25.77 9.06
N ILE A 7 -6.28 -25.19 9.52
CA ILE A 7 -7.51 -25.04 8.72
C ILE A 7 -7.59 -23.66 8.06
N ASN A 8 -7.07 -22.62 8.72
CA ASN A 8 -7.17 -21.24 8.23
C ASN A 8 -6.07 -20.37 8.87
N GLN A 9 -4.83 -20.49 8.39
CA GLN A 9 -3.74 -19.62 8.79
C GLN A 9 -3.23 -18.89 7.56
N GLU A 10 -3.18 -17.58 7.67
CA GLU A 10 -2.61 -16.68 6.70
C GLU A 10 -1.48 -15.94 7.41
N LEU A 11 -0.31 -15.95 6.80
CA LEU A 11 0.85 -15.23 7.28
C LEU A 11 1.12 -14.08 6.32
N PRO A 12 1.46 -12.90 6.84
CA PRO A 12 1.92 -11.83 5.99
C PRO A 12 3.11 -12.25 5.13
N ALA A 13 3.22 -11.65 3.95
CA ALA A 13 4.28 -11.94 3.00
C ALA A 13 5.67 -11.59 3.57
N GLY A 14 6.71 -12.25 3.06
CA GLY A 14 8.08 -12.07 3.54
C GLY A 14 8.39 -12.72 4.90
N ILE A 15 7.42 -13.34 5.57
CA ILE A 15 7.65 -14.13 6.80
C ILE A 15 8.21 -15.52 6.47
N GLU A 16 7.60 -16.24 5.52
CA GLU A 16 8.01 -17.60 5.11
C GLU A 16 8.51 -17.68 3.66
N ASP A 17 8.44 -16.57 2.93
CA ASP A 17 8.93 -16.43 1.56
C ASP A 17 10.05 -15.39 1.45
N THR A 18 10.54 -15.18 0.23
CA THR A 18 11.59 -14.19 -0.09
C THR A 18 11.07 -12.98 -0.83
N GLY A 19 9.75 -12.74 -0.83
CA GLY A 19 9.19 -11.47 -1.27
C GLY A 19 9.55 -10.34 -0.32
N TYR A 20 9.30 -9.11 -0.75
CA TYR A 20 9.40 -7.91 0.09
C TYR A 20 8.00 -7.39 0.32
N GLU A 21 7.64 -7.23 1.58
CA GLU A 21 6.35 -6.72 2.02
C GLU A 21 6.60 -5.51 2.91
N PHE A 22 6.30 -4.32 2.41
CA PHE A 22 6.44 -3.07 3.13
C PHE A 22 5.19 -2.82 3.98
N PHE A 23 5.36 -2.10 5.09
CA PHE A 23 4.23 -1.68 5.89
C PHE A 23 4.56 -0.51 6.81
N TRP A 24 3.53 0.25 7.19
CA TRP A 24 3.65 1.25 8.23
C TRP A 24 3.44 0.66 9.64
N SER A 25 4.45 0.75 10.51
CA SER A 25 4.30 0.40 11.92
C SER A 25 3.68 1.56 12.71
N ASN A 26 2.39 1.46 13.05
CA ASN A 26 1.76 2.44 13.95
C ASN A 26 2.39 2.47 15.35
N ARG A 27 3.01 1.37 15.81
CA ARG A 27 3.68 1.33 17.10
C ARG A 27 4.95 2.17 17.09
N ASP A 28 5.76 2.00 16.04
CA ASP A 28 7.12 2.56 15.99
C ASP A 28 7.17 3.84 15.15
N GLN A 29 6.06 4.20 14.48
CA GLN A 29 5.93 5.37 13.61
C GLN A 29 7.00 5.40 12.51
N VAL A 30 7.23 4.24 11.88
CA VAL A 30 8.25 4.06 10.83
C VAL A 30 7.81 3.02 9.82
N LEU A 31 8.29 3.15 8.58
CA LEU A 31 8.19 2.11 7.57
C LEU A 31 9.04 0.89 7.95
N LYS A 32 8.49 -0.28 7.70
CA LYS A 32 9.16 -1.56 7.88
C LYS A 32 8.98 -2.42 6.64
N CYS A 33 9.79 -3.46 6.52
CA CYS A 33 9.69 -4.45 5.46
C CYS A 33 9.87 -5.85 6.03
N THR A 34 8.99 -6.81 5.74
CA THR A 34 9.27 -8.23 5.95
C THR A 34 9.87 -8.85 4.69
N HIS A 35 10.95 -9.61 4.89
CA HIS A 35 11.63 -10.34 3.82
C HIS A 35 12.46 -11.49 4.41
N ALA A 36 12.28 -12.71 3.87
CA ALA A 36 13.03 -13.90 4.27
C ALA A 36 13.01 -14.15 5.79
N GLY A 37 11.84 -13.96 6.42
CA GLY A 37 11.64 -14.17 7.86
C GLY A 37 12.27 -13.09 8.75
N ARG A 38 12.72 -11.97 8.18
CA ARG A 38 13.29 -10.83 8.92
C ARG A 38 12.42 -9.59 8.76
N VAL A 39 12.47 -8.72 9.76
CA VAL A 39 11.84 -7.39 9.72
C VAL A 39 12.94 -6.34 9.61
N TRP A 40 12.90 -5.56 8.55
CA TRP A 40 13.77 -4.42 8.29
C TRP A 40 13.07 -3.12 8.67
N ILE A 41 13.83 -2.08 8.97
CA ILE A 41 13.33 -0.75 9.31
C ILE A 41 13.85 0.22 8.25
N TRP A 42 13.08 1.26 7.94
CA TRP A 42 13.49 2.32 7.02
C TRP A 42 14.91 2.84 7.34
N GLY A 43 15.72 3.03 6.29
CA GLY A 43 17.16 3.31 6.40
C GLY A 43 18.03 2.06 6.30
N ASP A 44 17.51 0.90 6.68
CA ASP A 44 18.21 -0.40 6.63
C ASP A 44 17.54 -1.39 5.64
N PHE A 45 16.62 -0.93 4.79
CA PHE A 45 15.97 -1.80 3.81
C PHE A 45 16.99 -2.43 2.85
N PRO A 46 16.76 -3.68 2.39
CA PRO A 46 17.60 -4.29 1.38
C PRO A 46 17.70 -3.41 0.13
N GLN A 47 18.94 -3.13 -0.32
CA GLN A 47 19.17 -2.20 -1.43
C GLN A 47 18.46 -2.63 -2.72
N GLU A 48 18.39 -3.93 -2.98
CA GLU A 48 17.65 -4.50 -4.12
C GLU A 48 16.18 -4.05 -4.13
N ALA A 49 15.52 -4.07 -2.97
CA ALA A 49 14.13 -3.62 -2.85
C ALA A 49 13.99 -2.12 -3.14
N ILE A 50 14.94 -1.31 -2.68
CA ILE A 50 14.97 0.13 -2.95
C ILE A 50 15.20 0.41 -4.45
N ASP A 51 16.08 -0.35 -5.08
CA ASP A 51 16.38 -0.20 -6.51
C ASP A 51 15.14 -0.53 -7.37
N ILE A 52 14.44 -1.63 -7.05
CA ILE A 52 13.19 -2.00 -7.71
C ILE A 52 12.12 -0.92 -7.52
N VAL A 53 11.96 -0.38 -6.31
CA VAL A 53 11.03 0.75 -6.06
C VAL A 53 11.42 1.98 -6.87
N CYS A 54 12.72 2.29 -6.99
CA CYS A 54 13.17 3.41 -7.79
C CYS A 54 12.88 3.21 -9.29
N GLU A 55 12.99 1.99 -9.80
CA GLU A 55 12.60 1.64 -11.18
C GLU A 55 11.09 1.81 -11.39
N ASP A 56 10.27 1.36 -10.45
CA ASP A 56 8.81 1.56 -10.50
C ASP A 56 8.42 3.03 -10.43
N MET A 57 9.08 3.81 -9.57
CA MET A 57 8.91 5.27 -9.53
C MET A 57 9.25 5.90 -10.89
N ALA A 58 10.37 5.50 -11.51
CA ALA A 58 10.79 6.03 -12.81
C ALA A 58 9.80 5.68 -13.94
N ALA A 59 9.12 4.53 -13.84
CA ALA A 59 8.05 4.14 -14.75
C ALA A 59 6.74 4.93 -14.56
N HIS A 60 6.57 5.62 -13.42
CA HIS A 60 5.40 6.41 -13.06
C HIS A 60 5.75 7.89 -12.80
N PRO A 61 6.24 8.63 -13.81
CA PRO A 61 6.70 10.01 -13.65
C PRO A 61 5.61 10.98 -13.16
N GLU A 62 4.34 10.71 -13.45
CA GLU A 62 3.21 11.48 -12.93
C GLU A 62 3.11 11.44 -11.40
N VAL A 63 3.42 10.30 -10.79
CA VAL A 63 3.44 10.16 -9.33
C VAL A 63 4.60 10.96 -8.74
N ILE A 64 5.75 10.97 -9.41
CA ILE A 64 6.91 11.78 -9.01
C ILE A 64 6.57 13.27 -9.03
N LEU A 65 5.85 13.74 -10.06
CA LEU A 65 5.42 15.13 -10.15
C LEU A 65 4.48 15.50 -9.01
N ASP A 66 3.57 14.61 -8.62
CA ASP A 66 2.65 14.82 -7.51
C ASP A 66 3.36 14.88 -6.16
N ILE A 67 4.34 14.00 -5.95
CA ILE A 67 5.20 14.04 -4.75
C ILE A 67 5.96 15.39 -4.66
N ARG A 68 6.49 15.88 -5.78
CA ARG A 68 7.18 17.18 -5.83
C ARG A 68 6.25 18.35 -5.61
N ASP A 69 5.03 18.30 -6.15
CA ASP A 69 3.99 19.29 -5.87
C ASP A 69 3.57 19.29 -4.39
N TRP A 70 3.73 18.15 -3.72
CA TRP A 70 3.61 18.05 -2.25
C TRP A 70 4.81 18.64 -1.50
N ASN A 71 5.73 19.29 -2.21
CA ASN A 71 6.95 19.93 -1.70
C ASN A 71 7.94 18.95 -1.04
N VAL A 72 7.88 17.67 -1.41
CA VAL A 72 8.88 16.66 -1.04
C VAL A 72 9.91 16.57 -2.16
N THR A 73 11.15 16.95 -1.85
CA THR A 73 12.23 17.06 -2.86
C THR A 73 13.48 16.28 -2.52
N ASP A 74 13.65 15.88 -1.24
CA ASP A 74 14.69 14.96 -0.84
C ASP A 74 14.41 13.55 -1.38
N LYS A 75 15.44 12.89 -1.93
CA LYS A 75 15.27 11.59 -2.60
C LYS A 75 14.76 10.51 -1.65
N GLU A 76 15.30 10.43 -0.43
CA GLU A 76 14.92 9.40 0.53
C GLU A 76 13.49 9.63 1.00
N GLU A 77 13.11 10.89 1.27
CA GLU A 77 11.74 11.24 1.64
C GLU A 77 10.73 10.93 0.51
N MET A 78 11.12 11.14 -0.75
CA MET A 78 10.28 10.80 -1.90
C MET A 78 10.03 9.30 -2.00
N ILE A 79 11.06 8.47 -1.80
CA ILE A 79 10.95 7.00 -1.83
C ILE A 79 10.09 6.53 -0.65
N ALA A 80 10.35 7.04 0.56
CA ALA A 80 9.56 6.71 1.74
C ALA A 80 8.07 7.04 1.55
N LEU A 81 7.75 8.22 1.02
CA LEU A 81 6.37 8.63 0.76
C LEU A 81 5.70 7.74 -0.30
N TYR A 82 6.45 7.39 -1.35
CA TYR A 82 5.97 6.48 -2.40
C TYR A 82 5.60 5.11 -1.83
N ILE A 83 6.53 4.50 -1.07
CA ILE A 83 6.31 3.22 -0.38
C ILE A 83 5.11 3.33 0.56
N PHE A 84 5.08 4.34 1.44
CA PHE A 84 3.97 4.51 2.37
C PHE A 84 2.61 4.61 1.67
N CYS A 85 2.53 5.31 0.55
CA CYS A 85 1.26 5.55 -0.14
C CYS A 85 0.78 4.34 -0.96
N ARG A 86 1.69 3.51 -1.48
CA ARG A 86 1.37 2.38 -2.37
C ARG A 86 1.42 1.00 -1.71
N PHE A 87 2.29 0.87 -0.71
CA PHE A 87 2.78 -0.38 -0.12
C PHE A 87 2.77 -0.27 1.43
N GLY A 88 1.86 0.54 1.98
CA GLY A 88 1.81 0.82 3.43
C GLY A 88 0.98 -0.17 4.23
N LYS A 89 0.18 -1.00 3.56
CA LYS A 89 -0.68 -2.03 4.14
C LYS A 89 0.15 -3.28 4.40
N TYR A 90 -0.12 -3.97 5.51
CA TYR A 90 0.57 -5.21 5.85
C TYR A 90 -0.34 -6.39 5.58
N ASP A 91 -0.04 -7.20 4.57
CA ASP A 91 -0.87 -8.35 4.22
C ASP A 91 -0.10 -9.55 3.64
N THR A 92 -0.83 -10.47 3.03
CA THR A 92 -0.36 -11.78 2.56
C THR A 92 0.23 -11.77 1.15
N GLU A 93 0.07 -10.69 0.39
CA GLU A 93 0.55 -10.57 -0.98
C GLU A 93 1.76 -9.62 -1.01
N PRO A 94 2.97 -10.10 -1.34
CA PRO A 94 4.15 -9.26 -1.29
C PRO A 94 4.08 -8.11 -2.30
N ASP A 95 4.40 -6.90 -1.85
CA ASP A 95 4.60 -5.73 -2.72
C ASP A 95 5.64 -5.97 -3.82
N ILE A 96 6.69 -6.74 -3.54
CA ILE A 96 7.66 -7.22 -4.53
C ILE A 96 7.79 -8.73 -4.39
N ASN A 97 7.44 -9.47 -5.42
CA ASN A 97 7.52 -10.92 -5.37
C ASN A 97 8.97 -11.45 -5.41
N ALA A 98 9.15 -12.76 -5.20
CA ALA A 98 10.47 -13.40 -5.18
C ALA A 98 11.29 -13.28 -6.48
N ASN A 99 10.67 -12.85 -7.59
CA ASN A 99 11.34 -12.59 -8.86
C ASN A 99 11.67 -11.10 -9.06
N GLY A 100 11.49 -10.25 -8.05
CA GLY A 100 11.73 -8.82 -8.12
C GLY A 100 10.66 -8.03 -8.88
N THR A 101 9.47 -8.61 -9.11
CA THR A 101 8.37 -7.91 -9.79
C THR A 101 7.46 -7.22 -8.78
N ILE A 102 7.22 -5.93 -8.98
CA ILE A 102 6.25 -5.13 -8.21
C ILE A 102 4.83 -5.68 -8.41
N GLY A 103 4.16 -5.95 -7.29
CA GLY A 103 2.74 -6.28 -7.21
C GLY A 103 1.87 -5.07 -7.53
N TYR A 104 0.56 -5.28 -7.67
CA TYR A 104 -0.33 -4.15 -7.88
C TYR A 104 -0.47 -3.36 -6.57
N ALA A 105 -0.15 -2.06 -6.62
CA ALA A 105 -0.28 -1.17 -5.46
C ALA A 105 -1.68 -1.23 -4.85
N GLU A 106 -1.75 -1.43 -3.54
CA GLU A 106 -2.99 -1.78 -2.87
C GLU A 106 -3.81 -0.58 -2.40
N TYR A 107 -5.11 -0.81 -2.20
CA TYR A 107 -5.91 0.13 -1.41
C TYR A 107 -5.44 0.10 0.07
N PHE A 108 -4.62 1.07 0.43
CA PHE A 108 -4.22 1.33 1.81
C PHE A 108 -4.92 2.57 2.37
N ASP A 109 -5.64 2.45 3.49
CA ASP A 109 -6.18 3.61 4.21
C ASP A 109 -5.09 4.26 5.08
N CYS A 110 -4.36 5.20 4.48
CA CYS A 110 -3.32 5.98 5.17
C CYS A 110 -3.87 6.99 6.19
N GLY A 111 -5.18 7.03 6.44
CA GLY A 111 -5.84 7.95 7.36
C GLY A 111 -6.05 9.37 6.81
N LYS A 112 -5.62 9.64 5.57
CA LYS A 112 -5.83 10.94 4.89
C LYS A 112 -6.81 10.85 3.71
N ARG A 113 -7.33 9.66 3.40
CA ARG A 113 -8.35 9.48 2.35
C ARG A 113 -9.60 10.31 2.66
N GLY A 114 -10.21 10.88 1.64
CA GLY A 114 -11.26 11.90 1.72
C GLY A 114 -10.72 13.34 1.72
N THR A 115 -9.53 13.60 2.28
CA THR A 115 -9.00 14.97 2.46
C THR A 115 -7.66 15.23 1.78
N CYS A 116 -6.93 14.17 1.40
CA CYS A 116 -5.65 14.30 0.71
C CYS A 116 -5.84 14.79 -0.73
N LYS A 117 -5.10 15.84 -1.11
CA LYS A 117 -5.06 16.39 -2.48
C LYS A 117 -4.58 15.36 -3.53
N TYR A 118 -3.78 14.40 -3.09
CA TYR A 118 -3.15 13.37 -3.94
C TYR A 118 -3.79 11.98 -3.79
N GLU A 119 -4.94 11.90 -3.11
CA GLU A 119 -5.72 10.66 -3.02
C GLU A 119 -6.08 10.15 -4.42
N GLY A 120 -5.79 8.88 -4.69
CA GLY A 120 -6.06 8.26 -5.99
C GLY A 120 -5.07 8.66 -7.09
N ARG A 121 -4.06 9.49 -6.78
CA ARG A 121 -3.00 9.89 -7.72
C ARG A 121 -1.67 9.22 -7.40
N ILE A 122 -1.24 9.32 -6.14
CA ILE A 122 -0.05 8.61 -5.65
C ILE A 122 -0.45 7.21 -5.16
N CYS A 123 -1.44 7.16 -4.27
CA CYS A 123 -2.03 5.90 -3.81
C CYS A 123 -3.10 5.41 -4.79
N THR A 124 -3.31 4.10 -4.86
CA THR A 124 -4.33 3.50 -5.72
C THR A 124 -5.73 3.57 -5.09
N THR A 125 -6.75 3.45 -5.93
CA THR A 125 -8.13 3.24 -5.51
C THR A 125 -8.46 1.74 -5.54
N LEU A 126 -9.66 1.38 -5.09
CA LEU A 126 -10.10 -0.01 -5.11
C LEU A 126 -10.34 -0.46 -6.56
N LYS A 127 -9.57 -1.47 -7.01
CA LYS A 127 -9.86 -2.18 -8.25
C LYS A 127 -10.98 -3.20 -8.05
N VAL A 128 -11.89 -3.22 -9.02
CA VAL A 128 -13.00 -4.16 -9.15
C VAL A 128 -13.01 -4.73 -10.57
N GLU A 129 -13.81 -5.75 -10.83
CA GLU A 129 -13.88 -6.42 -12.15
C GLU A 129 -14.11 -5.44 -13.32
N ASN A 130 -14.92 -4.40 -13.10
CA ASN A 130 -15.28 -3.41 -14.13
C ASN A 130 -14.41 -2.14 -14.12
N GLY A 131 -13.24 -2.18 -13.46
CA GLY A 131 -12.29 -1.07 -13.43
C GLY A 131 -11.97 -0.58 -12.02
N GLU A 132 -11.81 0.73 -11.86
CA GLU A 132 -11.41 1.36 -10.60
C GLU A 132 -12.55 2.19 -10.03
N LEU A 133 -12.81 2.05 -8.73
CA LEU A 133 -13.83 2.86 -8.07
C LEU A 133 -13.38 4.31 -7.95
N THR A 134 -14.21 5.23 -8.42
CA THR A 134 -14.03 6.66 -8.18
C THR A 134 -14.17 6.98 -6.69
N LYS A 135 -13.64 8.15 -6.29
CA LYS A 135 -13.80 8.65 -4.93
C LYS A 135 -15.28 8.70 -4.49
N ARG A 136 -16.17 9.18 -5.35
CA ARG A 136 -17.60 9.29 -5.01
C ARG A 136 -18.28 7.93 -4.91
N GLU A 137 -17.90 6.97 -5.74
CA GLU A 137 -18.40 5.58 -5.63
C GLU A 137 -17.95 4.94 -4.32
N LEU A 138 -16.69 5.10 -3.94
CA LEU A 138 -16.16 4.59 -2.68
C LEU A 138 -16.83 5.24 -1.46
N GLU A 139 -17.05 6.56 -1.49
CA GLU A 139 -17.80 7.28 -0.45
C GLU A 139 -19.24 6.77 -0.33
N THR A 140 -19.91 6.57 -1.47
CA THR A 140 -21.28 6.03 -1.53
C THR A 140 -21.32 4.62 -0.92
N LEU A 141 -20.39 3.74 -1.29
CA LEU A 141 -20.30 2.39 -0.74
C LEU A 141 -20.04 2.39 0.78
N LYS A 142 -19.19 3.29 1.28
CA LYS A 142 -18.95 3.46 2.73
C LYS A 142 -20.23 3.89 3.46
N LEU A 143 -21.06 4.73 2.86
CA LEU A 143 -22.34 5.14 3.45
C LEU A 143 -23.37 4.00 3.43
N VAL A 144 -23.45 3.25 2.34
CA VAL A 144 -24.30 2.05 2.25
C VAL A 144 -23.90 1.02 3.31
N ALA A 145 -22.60 0.77 3.49
CA ALA A 145 -22.09 -0.14 4.53
C ALA A 145 -22.44 0.33 5.96
N LYS A 146 -22.62 1.63 6.17
CA LYS A 146 -23.10 2.22 7.44
C LYS A 146 -24.63 2.18 7.59
N GLY A 147 -25.35 1.56 6.65
CA GLY A 147 -26.80 1.43 6.67
C GLY A 147 -27.57 2.67 6.23
N LYS A 148 -26.92 3.63 5.56
CA LYS A 148 -27.60 4.82 5.03
C LYS A 148 -28.49 4.46 3.84
N LEU A 149 -29.70 4.99 3.82
CA LEU A 149 -30.62 4.86 2.69
C LEU A 149 -30.21 5.78 1.54
N ASN A 150 -30.56 5.40 0.31
CA ASN A 150 -30.25 6.19 -0.89
C ASN A 150 -30.67 7.67 -0.77
N LYS A 151 -31.80 7.95 -0.11
CA LYS A 151 -32.27 9.32 0.12
C LYS A 151 -31.34 10.09 1.04
N GLU A 152 -30.86 9.48 2.12
CA GLU A 152 -29.91 10.12 3.05
C GLU A 152 -28.56 10.35 2.39
N ILE A 153 -28.13 9.46 1.49
CA ILE A 153 -26.88 9.60 0.75
C ILE A 153 -26.97 10.75 -0.27
N ALA A 154 -28.13 10.91 -0.92
CA ALA A 154 -28.36 11.98 -1.89
C ALA A 154 -28.32 13.38 -1.27
N ASP A 155 -28.62 13.49 0.03
CA ASP A 155 -28.59 14.76 0.78
C ASP A 155 -27.18 15.13 1.31
N ILE A 156 -26.16 14.29 1.07
CA ILE A 156 -24.73 14.49 1.45
C ILE A 156 -23.90 14.88 0.23
#